data_AF-A0A1L9V6I7-F1
#
_entry.id   AF-A0A1L9V6I7-F1
#
_cell.length_a   1.000
_cell.length_b   1.000
_cell.length_c   1.000
_cell.angle_alpha   90.00
_cell.angle_beta   90.00
_cell.angle_gamma   90.00
#
_symmetry.space_group_name_H-M   'P 1'
#
loop_
_entity.id
_entity.type
_entity.pdbx_description
1 polymer ?
#
loop_
_entity_poly.entity_id
_entity_poly.type
_entity_poly.pdbx_seq_one_letter_code
_entity_poly.pdbx_strand_id
1 'polypeptide(L)' 'MVKIALLGAAGQIGTPLSLLCKTSGLFDEISLYDLVHVPAIAMDLNQIDTKAKVTGYLAADDGLQNALTVYISSS' A
#
# COMPACT_ATOMS: atom_id res chain seq x y z
N MET A 1 13.74 -0.47 -8.22
CA MET A 1 12.71 -0.80 -7.22
C MET A 1 11.59 0.20 -7.41
N VAL A 2 10.38 -0.25 -7.77
CA VAL A 2 9.22 0.62 -7.99
C VAL A 2 8.26 0.48 -6.83
N LYS A 3 8.00 1.59 -6.15
CA LYS A 3 7.07 1.65 -5.03
C LYS A 3 5.92 2.60 -5.34
N ILE A 4 4.75 2.25 -4.83
CA ILE A 4 3.58 3.12 -4.87
C ILE A 4 2.96 3.28 -3.49
N ALA A 5 2.32 4.42 -3.29
CA ALA A 5 1.44 4.68 -2.15
C ALA A 5 0.00 4.87 -2.65
N LEU A 6 -0.95 4.16 -2.04
CA LEU A 6 -2.38 4.25 -2.33
C LEU A 6 -3.07 4.88 -1.13
N LEU A 7 -3.56 6.11 -1.30
CA LEU A 7 -4.30 6.85 -0.29
C LEU A 7 -5.80 6.60 -0.48
N GLY A 8 -6.49 6.17 0.57
CA GLY A 8 -7.89 5.73 0.49
C GLY A 8 -8.03 4.26 0.11
N ALA A 9 -7.08 3.42 0.53
CA ALA A 9 -6.99 2.02 0.13
C ALA A 9 -8.10 1.11 0.67
N ALA A 10 -8.81 1.51 1.73
CA ALA A 10 -9.94 0.75 2.28
C ALA A 10 -11.30 1.15 1.67
N GLY A 11 -11.30 2.10 0.71
CA GLY A 11 -12.49 2.50 -0.02
C GLY A 11 -12.97 1.45 -1.03
N GLN A 12 -14.20 1.61 -1.52
CA GLN A 12 -14.81 0.72 -2.53
C GLN A 12 -13.98 0.60 -3.82
N ILE A 13 -13.22 1.64 -4.17
CA ILE A 13 -12.30 1.67 -5.31
C ILE A 13 -10.88 1.29 -4.89
N GLY A 14 -10.46 1.72 -3.69
CA GLY A 14 -9.12 1.50 -3.16
C GLY A 14 -8.79 0.01 -3.01
N THR A 15 -9.72 -0.79 -2.50
CA THR A 15 -9.52 -2.22 -2.29
C THR A 15 -9.29 -2.98 -3.61
N PRO A 16 -10.18 -2.91 -4.63
CA PRO A 16 -9.94 -3.59 -5.90
C PRO A 16 -8.74 -3.03 -6.65
N LEU A 17 -8.44 -1.74 -6.52
CA LEU A 17 -7.21 -1.16 -7.09
C LEU A 17 -5.95 -1.72 -6.44
N SER A 18 -5.94 -1.87 -5.12
CA SER A 18 -4.82 -2.46 -4.36
C SER A 18 -4.56 -3.91 -4.77
N LEU A 19 -5.63 -4.69 -4.99
CA LEU A 19 -5.53 -6.04 -5.54
C LEU A 19 -4.93 -6.04 -6.96
N LEU A 20 -5.41 -5.18 -7.84
CA LEU A 20 -4.89 -5.07 -9.21
C LEU A 20 -3.41 -4.66 -9.23
N CYS A 21 -3.00 -3.73 -8.37
CA CYS A 21 -1.61 -3.35 -8.22
C CYS A 21 -0.75 -4.54 -7.76
N LYS A 22 -1.21 -5.29 -6.76
CA LYS A 22 -0.53 -6.49 -6.22
C LYS A 22 -0.39 -7.59 -7.27
N THR A 23 -1.34 -7.75 -8.18
CA THR A 23 -1.32 -8.78 -9.25
C THR A 23 -0.58 -8.34 -10.51
N SER A 24 -0.40 -7.03 -10.73
CA SER A 24 0.23 -6.49 -11.94
C SER A 24 1.70 -6.91 -12.17
N GLY A 25 2.43 -7.24 -11.10
CA GLY A 25 3.87 -7.50 -11.16
C GLY A 25 4.74 -6.26 -11.47
N LEU A 26 4.15 -5.07 -11.57
CA LEU A 26 4.85 -3.83 -11.91
C LEU A 26 5.58 -3.22 -10.71
N PHE A 27 5.11 -3.52 -9.50
CA PHE A 27 5.58 -2.89 -8.26
C PHE A 27 6.35 -3.90 -7.40
N ASP A 28 7.32 -3.40 -6.66
CA ASP A 28 8.08 -4.17 -5.67
C ASP A 28 7.57 -3.90 -4.24
N GLU A 29 7.03 -2.70 -4.01
CA GLU A 29 6.40 -2.31 -2.74
C GLU A 29 5.10 -1.53 -2.96
N ILE A 30 4.11 -1.79 -2.11
CA ILE A 30 2.82 -1.11 -2.11
C ILE A 30 2.54 -0.66 -0.68
N SER A 31 2.39 0.64 -0.47
CA SER A 31 1.99 1.22 0.80
C SER A 31 0.55 1.68 0.73
N LEU A 32 -0.30 1.08 1.55
CA LEU A 32 -1.72 1.37 1.64
C LEU A 32 -1.93 2.30 2.83
N TYR A 33 -2.67 3.38 2.61
CA TYR A 33 -3.06 4.32 3.66
C TYR A 33 -4.57 4.49 3.66
N ASP A 34 -5.16 4.43 4.84
CA ASP A 34 -6.55 4.81 5.07
C ASP A 34 -6.76 5.14 6.56
N LEU A 35 -7.93 5.68 6.91
CA LEU A 35 -8.31 5.97 8.29
C LEU A 35 -8.67 4.70 9.06
N VAL A 36 -9.15 3.67 8.36
CA VAL A 36 -9.66 2.42 8.96
C VAL A 36 -9.31 1.19 8.13
N HIS A 37 -9.28 0.01 8.77
CA HIS A 37 -9.19 -1.32 8.15
C HIS A 37 -7.96 -1.66 7.29
N VAL A 38 -7.12 -0.69 6.94
CA VAL A 38 -6.03 -0.89 5.98
C VAL A 38 -4.96 -1.94 6.39
N PRO A 39 -4.64 -2.16 7.69
CA PRO A 39 -3.70 -3.22 8.06
C PRO A 39 -4.22 -4.62 7.73
N ALA A 40 -5.53 -4.86 7.88
CA ALA A 40 -6.15 -6.14 7.53
C ALA A 40 -6.12 -6.36 6.02
N ILE A 41 -6.42 -5.34 5.23
CA ILE A 41 -6.34 -5.39 3.76
C ILE A 41 -4.92 -5.69 3.30
N ALA A 42 -3.91 -5.05 3.91
CA ALA A 42 -2.51 -5.33 3.60
C ALA A 42 -2.11 -6.77 3.95
N MET A 43 -2.61 -7.30 5.07
CA MET A 43 -2.40 -8.70 5.46
C MET A 43 -3.01 -9.67 4.45
N ASP A 44 -4.24 -9.43 4.02
CA ASP A 44 -4.94 -10.27 3.02
C ASP A 44 -4.20 -10.26 1.68
N LEU A 45 -3.76 -9.09 1.22
CA LEU A 45 -3.04 -8.96 -0.05
C LEU A 45 -1.67 -9.64 -0.04
N ASN A 46 -0.99 -9.69 1.11
CA ASN A 46 0.30 -10.38 1.23
C ASN A 46 0.19 -11.92 1.16
N GLN A 47 -1.03 -12.49 1.26
CA GLN A 47 -1.25 -13.92 1.01
C GLN A 47 -1.20 -14.28 -0.49
N ILE A 48 -1.28 -13.28 -1.36
CA ILE A 48 -1.18 -13.49 -2.81
C ILE A 48 0.30 -13.61 -3.17
N ASP A 49 0.66 -14.75 -3.78
CA ASP A 49 2.02 -15.08 -4.17
C ASP A 49 2.49 -14.24 -5.38
N THR A 50 2.86 -13.00 -5.09
CA THR A 50 3.55 -12.09 -6.01
C THR A 50 4.67 -11.38 -5.30
N LYS A 51 5.66 -10.90 -6.06
CA LYS A 51 6.86 -10.25 -5.52
C LYS A 51 6.61 -8.99 -4.67
N ALA A 52 5.49 -8.30 -4.88
CA ALA A 52 5.26 -6.99 -4.27
C ALA A 52 4.96 -7.12 -2.77
N LYS A 53 5.68 -6.41 -1.90
CA LYS A 53 5.35 -6.37 -0.47
C LYS A 53 4.31 -5.30 -0.20
N VAL A 54 3.27 -5.63 0.58
CA VAL A 54 2.20 -4.69 0.93
C VAL A 54 2.33 -4.28 2.39
N THR A 55 2.22 -2.98 2.68
CA THR A 55 2.23 -2.41 4.03
C THR A 55 0.99 -1.55 4.22
N GLY A 56 0.37 -1.58 5.40
CA GLY A 56 -0.82 -0.80 5.71
C GLY A 56 -0.56 0.21 6.83
N TYR A 57 -0.92 1.47 6.61
CA TYR A 57 -0.70 2.58 7.54
C TYR A 57 -2.02 3.28 7.87
N LEU A 58 -2.33 3.37 9.15
CA LEU A 58 -3.48 4.15 9.64
C LEU A 58 -3.10 5.63 9.79
N ALA A 59 -4.08 6.49 10.07
CA ALA A 59 -3.81 7.90 10.36
C ALA A 59 -2.97 8.13 11.63
N ALA A 60 -2.99 7.18 12.57
CA ALA A 60 -2.17 7.21 13.78
C ALA A 60 -0.66 7.04 13.45
N ASP A 61 0.19 7.42 14.41
CA ASP A 61 1.64 7.20 14.36
C ASP A 61 2.31 7.71 13.07
N ASP A 62 1.90 8.89 12.61
CA ASP A 62 2.40 9.52 11.38
C ASP A 62 2.25 8.63 10.13
N GLY A 63 1.23 7.77 10.09
CA GLY A 63 1.11 6.75 9.05
C GLY A 63 0.98 7.29 7.62
N LEU A 64 0.46 8.52 7.42
CA LEU A 64 0.51 9.18 6.11
C LEU A 64 1.96 9.46 5.69
N GLN A 65 2.77 9.99 6.61
CA GLN A 65 4.19 10.21 6.35
C GLN A 65 4.85 8.86 6.09
N ASN A 66 4.61 7.83 6.90
CA ASN A 66 5.20 6.51 6.70
C ASN A 66 4.82 5.86 5.36
N ALA A 67 3.57 6.03 4.91
CA ALA A 67 3.12 5.56 3.60
C ALA A 67 3.84 6.27 2.43
N LEU A 68 4.20 7.54 2.61
CA LEU A 68 4.85 8.37 1.59
C LEU A 68 6.38 8.43 1.68
N THR A 69 6.99 8.06 2.83
CA THR A 69 8.41 8.32 3.17
C THR A 69 9.42 7.51 2.36
N VAL A 70 9.00 6.68 1.42
CA VAL A 70 9.95 5.86 0.66
C VAL A 70 10.38 6.56 -0.62
N TYR A 71 11.49 7.29 -0.48
CA TYR A 71 12.33 7.90 -1.52
C TYR A 71 11.68 9.02 -2.36
N ILE A 72 11.56 10.21 -1.76
CA ILE A 72 11.97 11.42 -2.51
C ILE A 72 13.49 11.33 -2.58
N SER A 73 14.02 10.66 -3.60
CA SER A 73 15.43 10.78 -3.95
C SER A 73 15.68 12.26 -4.23
N SER A 74 16.23 12.97 -3.25
CA SER A 74 16.90 14.24 -3.50
C SER A 74 17.91 14.00 -4.62
N SER A 75 17.84 14.86 -5.63
CA SER A 75 18.97 15.11 -6.52
C SER A 75 20.19 15.52 -5.69
#